data_AF-A0A8S3U954-F1
#
_entry.id   AF-A0A8S3U954-F1
#
_cell.length_a   1.000
_cell.length_b   1.000
_cell.length_c   1.000
_cell.angle_alpha   90.00
_cell.angle_beta   90.00
_cell.angle_gamma   90.00
#
_symmetry.space_group_name_H-M   'P 1'
#
loop_
_entity.id
_entity.type
_entity.pdbx_description
1 polymer ?
#
loop_
_entity_poly.entity_id
_entity_poly.type
_entity_poly.pdbx_seq_one_letter_code
_entity_poly.pdbx_strand_id
1 'polypeptide(L)'
;MLGAVLSDDIDGQILGTLHNLEEINLSQNRIPTLPLNFFKAQSKMKYLNLKNNLLETIAFRISHMKNLKMLDISNNKLLHIDSYARNQLNYLKSHSDFLINLENNPLQCTCDYIKFVKWMVSTERHLENVHLYECETSRGKKQILVSVMDVYLGLEKACYSYDLLAVGISGAILIFICILCGGLVYRYRWKIRYFYHMVKIRHYKRRPNMWDDDREDYMYDVFVAYADDDRIFVHTTLLQELEKEAGIELCLHCRNFLPGNDIATNIISAIHNSRKTVIIMSHNFLNSYWGMYEFNMAKMESIYERRHENILYLVFYEQMRSRDLPIQILEQVQSQSYIEYPNDEYGNEVFWNQLITALRS
;
A
#
# COMPACT_ATOMS: atom_id res chain seq x y z
N MET A 1 15.17 62.43 -16.40
CA MET A 1 14.64 61.31 -17.20
C MET A 1 13.29 60.94 -16.63
N LEU A 2 12.31 60.61 -17.49
CA LEU A 2 10.91 60.42 -17.04
C LEU A 2 10.73 59.23 -16.09
N GLY A 3 11.60 58.22 -16.10
CA GLY A 3 11.46 57.02 -15.28
C GLY A 3 11.25 57.27 -13.78
N ALA A 4 11.97 58.23 -13.20
CA ALA A 4 11.82 58.57 -11.77
C ALA A 4 10.47 59.27 -11.49
N VAL A 5 10.02 60.13 -12.40
CA VAL A 5 8.73 60.83 -12.27
C VAL A 5 7.56 59.85 -12.42
N LEU A 6 7.69 58.88 -13.33
CA LEU A 6 6.67 57.85 -13.53
C LEU A 6 6.63 56.82 -12.39
N SER A 7 7.75 56.58 -11.71
CA SER A 7 7.77 55.71 -10.52
C SER A 7 7.08 56.36 -9.31
N ASP A 8 7.06 57.69 -9.23
CA ASP A 8 6.40 58.43 -8.16
C ASP A 8 4.87 58.50 -8.33
N ASP A 9 4.35 58.17 -9.52
CA ASP A 9 2.91 58.11 -9.81
C ASP A 9 2.28 56.81 -9.31
N ILE A 10 2.25 56.60 -8.00
CA ILE A 10 1.77 55.34 -7.38
C ILE A 10 0.34 55.00 -7.82
N ASP A 11 -0.52 56.01 -8.02
CA ASP A 11 -1.92 55.84 -8.37
C ASP A 11 -2.18 55.69 -9.89
N GLY A 12 -1.18 55.96 -10.73
CA GLY A 12 -1.31 55.91 -12.19
C GLY A 12 -2.18 57.03 -12.76
N GLN A 13 -2.11 58.24 -12.19
CA GLN A 13 -2.95 59.37 -12.57
C GLN A 13 -2.36 60.22 -13.70
N ILE A 14 -1.06 60.12 -14.01
CA ILE A 14 -0.40 60.98 -15.00
C ILE A 14 -1.10 60.92 -16.36
N LEU A 15 -1.57 59.75 -16.78
CA LEU A 15 -2.31 59.57 -18.04
C LEU A 15 -3.84 59.53 -17.84
N GLY A 16 -4.35 59.73 -16.62
CA GLY A 16 -5.74 59.44 -16.27
C GLY A 16 -6.80 60.21 -17.06
N THR A 17 -6.49 61.44 -17.50
CA THR A 17 -7.40 62.31 -18.26
C THR A 17 -7.28 62.12 -19.79
N LEU A 18 -6.25 61.42 -20.26
CA LEU A 18 -5.93 61.28 -21.68
C LEU A 18 -6.67 60.08 -22.30
N HIS A 19 -8.00 60.15 -22.35
CA HIS A 19 -8.88 59.05 -22.78
C HIS A 19 -8.79 58.70 -24.28
N ASN A 20 -8.33 59.64 -25.11
CA ASN A 20 -8.26 59.48 -26.57
C ASN A 20 -6.86 59.08 -27.07
N LEU A 21 -5.96 58.71 -26.17
CA LEU A 21 -4.57 58.42 -26.50
C LEU A 21 -4.48 57.10 -27.26
N GLU A 22 -4.04 57.19 -28.53
CA GLU A 22 -3.88 56.03 -29.42
C GLU A 22 -2.43 55.55 -29.49
N GLU A 23 -1.46 56.44 -29.30
CA GLU A 23 -0.03 56.12 -29.42
C GLU A 23 0.74 56.74 -28.27
N ILE A 24 1.55 55.95 -27.58
CA ILE A 24 2.46 56.44 -26.57
C ILE A 24 3.85 55.85 -26.74
N ASN A 25 4.84 56.73 -26.72
CA ASN A 25 6.25 56.36 -26.73
C ASN A 25 6.91 56.77 -25.42
N LEU A 26 7.20 55.76 -24.60
CA LEU A 26 7.92 55.86 -23.33
C LEU A 26 9.29 55.19 -23.41
N SER A 27 9.82 54.96 -24.61
CA SER A 27 11.12 54.32 -24.79
C SER A 27 12.26 55.16 -24.22
N GLN A 28 13.35 54.50 -23.81
CA GLN A 28 14.59 55.14 -23.34
C GLN A 28 14.41 56.04 -22.10
N ASN A 29 13.49 55.71 -21.20
CA ASN A 29 13.20 56.52 -20.01
C ASN A 29 13.75 55.95 -18.70
N ARG A 30 14.47 54.83 -18.74
CA ARG A 30 14.98 54.11 -17.57
C ARG A 30 13.87 53.78 -16.56
N ILE A 31 12.68 53.43 -17.04
CA ILE A 31 11.53 53.09 -16.21
C ILE A 31 11.77 51.72 -15.54
N PRO A 32 11.87 51.63 -14.20
CA PRO A 32 12.03 50.35 -13.51
C PRO A 32 10.72 49.57 -13.43
N THR A 33 9.62 50.28 -13.16
CA THR A 33 8.27 49.71 -13.03
C THR A 33 7.24 50.76 -13.43
N LEU A 34 6.04 50.31 -13.81
CA LEU A 34 4.86 51.17 -13.97
C LEU A 34 3.77 50.71 -12.99
N PRO A 35 3.00 51.63 -12.39
CA PRO A 35 1.93 51.28 -11.46
C PRO A 35 0.81 50.50 -12.18
N LEU A 36 0.08 49.68 -11.42
CA LEU A 36 -0.96 48.78 -11.96
C LEU A 36 -1.97 49.48 -12.87
N ASN A 37 -2.37 50.69 -12.49
CA ASN A 37 -3.42 51.46 -13.16
C ASN A 37 -2.87 52.55 -14.09
N PHE A 38 -1.57 52.54 -14.41
CA PHE A 38 -0.94 53.59 -15.22
C PHE A 38 -1.68 53.88 -16.53
N PHE A 39 -2.19 52.83 -17.17
CA PHE A 39 -2.91 52.93 -18.43
C PHE A 39 -4.43 52.71 -18.32
N LYS A 40 -5.02 52.84 -17.12
CA LYS A 40 -6.42 52.48 -16.86
C LYS A 40 -7.43 53.20 -17.77
N ALA A 41 -7.10 54.40 -18.23
CA ALA A 41 -7.98 55.25 -19.03
C ALA A 41 -7.80 55.08 -20.55
N GLN A 42 -6.80 54.32 -21.01
CA GLN A 42 -6.33 54.30 -22.40
C GLN A 42 -6.97 53.17 -23.23
N SER A 43 -8.30 53.13 -23.30
CA SER A 43 -9.02 52.09 -24.06
C SER A 43 -8.85 52.18 -25.59
N LYS A 44 -8.44 53.33 -26.12
CA LYS A 44 -8.19 53.56 -27.56
C LYS A 44 -6.76 53.30 -28.00
N MET A 45 -5.89 52.82 -27.11
CA MET A 45 -4.49 52.57 -27.40
C MET A 45 -4.31 51.61 -28.59
N LYS A 46 -3.41 51.96 -29.50
CA LYS A 46 -2.99 51.20 -30.69
C LYS A 46 -1.50 50.86 -30.63
N TYR A 47 -0.65 51.78 -30.19
CA TYR A 47 0.80 51.59 -30.15
C TYR A 47 1.36 52.00 -28.79
N LEU A 48 1.92 51.02 -28.06
CA LEU A 48 2.56 51.24 -26.78
C LEU A 48 4.04 50.85 -26.88
N ASN A 49 4.92 51.84 -26.84
CA ASN A 49 6.37 51.63 -26.91
C ASN A 49 7.03 51.88 -25.55
N LEU A 50 7.57 50.82 -24.96
CA LEU A 50 8.29 50.76 -23.68
C LEU A 50 9.73 50.25 -23.87
N LYS A 51 10.25 50.27 -25.10
CA LYS A 51 11.59 49.81 -25.45
C LYS A 51 12.69 50.50 -24.65
N ASN A 52 13.81 49.81 -24.39
CA ASN A 52 15.00 50.39 -23.74
C ASN A 52 14.67 51.00 -22.36
N ASN A 53 14.03 50.21 -21.50
CA ASN A 53 13.76 50.59 -20.11
C ASN A 53 14.38 49.53 -19.16
N LEU A 54 13.97 49.53 -17.90
CA LEU A 54 14.48 48.64 -16.85
C LEU A 54 13.38 47.73 -16.31
N LEU A 55 12.34 47.45 -17.10
CA LEU A 55 11.19 46.67 -16.66
C LEU A 55 11.59 45.21 -16.41
N GLU A 56 11.35 44.71 -15.20
CA GLU A 56 11.53 43.30 -14.83
C GLU A 56 10.24 42.49 -14.98
N THR A 57 9.08 43.16 -14.93
CA THR A 57 7.74 42.56 -15.09
C THR A 57 6.79 43.50 -15.84
N ILE A 58 5.67 42.96 -16.33
CA ILE A 58 4.55 43.73 -16.87
C ILE A 58 3.48 43.85 -15.78
N ALA A 59 3.67 44.82 -14.88
CA ALA A 59 2.83 44.99 -13.70
C ALA A 59 1.56 45.84 -13.93
N PHE A 60 1.30 46.28 -15.16
CA PHE A 60 0.22 47.21 -15.51
C PHE A 60 -0.90 46.54 -16.31
N ARG A 61 -2.13 47.06 -16.15
CA ARG A 61 -3.32 46.50 -16.79
C ARG A 61 -3.47 46.98 -18.23
N ILE A 62 -3.52 46.05 -19.17
CA ILE A 62 -3.72 46.32 -20.60
C ILE A 62 -4.89 45.54 -21.23
N SER A 63 -5.55 44.64 -20.49
CA SER A 63 -6.63 43.80 -21.04
C SER A 63 -7.79 44.58 -21.68
N HIS A 64 -7.98 45.84 -21.31
CA HIS A 64 -9.05 46.70 -21.84
C HIS A 64 -8.69 47.38 -23.19
N MET A 65 -7.43 47.31 -23.63
CA MET A 65 -6.92 47.94 -24.86
C MET A 65 -7.21 47.08 -26.09
N LYS A 66 -8.48 46.91 -26.44
CA LYS A 66 -8.92 46.01 -27.54
C LYS A 66 -8.46 46.46 -28.95
N ASN A 67 -7.93 47.68 -29.08
CA ASN A 67 -7.42 48.22 -30.34
C ASN A 67 -5.89 48.17 -30.44
N LEU A 68 -5.21 47.58 -29.44
CA LEU A 68 -3.76 47.50 -29.41
C LEU A 68 -3.27 46.69 -30.61
N LYS A 69 -2.33 47.26 -31.36
CA LYS A 69 -1.69 46.63 -32.52
C LYS A 69 -0.26 46.23 -32.21
N MET A 70 0.42 47.01 -31.38
CA MET A 70 1.83 46.81 -31.07
C MET A 70 2.15 47.16 -29.62
N LEU A 71 2.85 46.24 -28.97
CA LEU A 71 3.44 46.41 -27.66
C LEU A 71 4.95 46.12 -27.74
N ASP A 72 5.76 47.18 -27.79
CA ASP A 72 7.23 47.03 -27.80
C ASP A 72 7.77 47.11 -26.38
N ILE A 73 8.25 46.00 -25.82
CA ILE A 73 8.95 45.91 -24.53
C ILE A 73 10.36 45.34 -24.75
N SER A 74 10.91 45.49 -25.96
CA SER A 74 12.26 45.04 -26.26
C SER A 74 13.31 45.79 -25.43
N ASN A 75 14.47 45.18 -25.20
CA ASN A 75 15.58 45.79 -24.46
C ASN A 75 15.18 46.22 -23.03
N ASN A 76 14.59 45.30 -22.27
CA ASN A 76 14.26 45.47 -20.86
C ASN A 76 14.98 44.40 -20.01
N LYS A 77 14.51 44.14 -18.79
CA LYS A 77 15.09 43.19 -17.84
C LYS A 77 14.14 42.02 -17.54
N LEU A 78 13.23 41.71 -18.46
CA LEU A 78 12.26 40.63 -18.27
C LEU A 78 12.98 39.26 -18.25
N LEU A 79 12.84 38.53 -17.14
CA LEU A 79 13.28 37.13 -17.06
C LEU A 79 12.23 36.18 -17.64
N HIS A 80 10.95 36.52 -17.51
CA HIS A 80 9.83 35.77 -18.04
C HIS A 80 8.59 36.67 -18.06
N ILE A 81 7.51 36.21 -18.71
CA ILE A 81 6.19 36.80 -18.54
C ILE A 81 5.46 36.02 -17.46
N ASP A 82 5.21 36.67 -16.32
CA ASP A 82 4.56 36.06 -15.15
C ASP A 82 3.09 35.67 -15.44
N SER A 83 2.41 35.08 -14.46
CA SER A 83 1.01 34.69 -14.62
C SER A 83 0.05 35.88 -14.79
N TYR A 84 0.31 37.00 -14.13
CA TYR A 84 -0.55 38.19 -14.22
C TYR A 84 -0.51 38.77 -15.63
N ALA A 85 0.69 39.03 -16.14
CA ALA A 85 0.94 39.55 -17.46
C ALA A 85 0.43 38.61 -18.56
N ARG A 86 0.66 37.30 -18.42
CA ARG A 86 0.10 36.31 -19.37
C ARG A 86 -1.42 36.34 -19.39
N ASN A 87 -2.10 36.51 -18.26
CA ASN A 87 -3.56 36.61 -18.24
C ASN A 87 -4.06 37.87 -18.97
N GLN A 88 -3.38 39.02 -18.80
CA GLN A 88 -3.70 40.25 -19.52
C GLN A 88 -3.54 40.06 -21.04
N LEU A 89 -2.40 39.50 -21.47
CA LEU A 89 -2.07 39.28 -22.88
C LEU A 89 -2.97 38.21 -23.52
N ASN A 90 -3.31 37.15 -22.80
CA ASN A 90 -4.24 36.12 -23.27
C ASN A 90 -5.64 36.69 -23.51
N TYR A 91 -6.10 37.60 -22.64
CA TYR A 91 -7.37 38.30 -22.86
C TYR A 91 -7.31 39.17 -24.11
N LEU A 92 -6.21 39.90 -24.35
CA LEU A 92 -6.05 40.68 -25.58
C LEU A 92 -6.01 39.79 -26.82
N LYS A 93 -5.26 38.69 -26.79
CA LYS A 93 -5.16 37.70 -27.87
C LYS A 93 -6.52 37.16 -28.30
N SER A 94 -7.47 37.01 -27.37
CA SER A 94 -8.82 36.53 -27.70
C SER A 94 -9.73 37.59 -28.31
N HIS A 95 -9.33 38.87 -28.34
CA HIS A 95 -10.15 40.01 -28.77
C HIS A 95 -9.51 40.87 -29.86
N SER A 96 -8.20 40.77 -30.10
CA SER A 96 -7.46 41.57 -31.07
C SER A 96 -6.21 40.84 -31.56
N ASP A 97 -5.89 41.02 -32.84
CA ASP A 97 -4.59 40.62 -33.40
C ASP A 97 -3.57 41.74 -33.14
N PHE A 98 -2.51 41.41 -32.43
CA PHE A 98 -1.49 42.37 -32.00
C PHE A 98 -0.12 41.71 -31.91
N LEU A 99 0.91 42.53 -32.07
CA LEU A 99 2.30 42.10 -31.97
C LEU A 99 2.91 42.56 -30.64
N ILE A 100 3.72 41.68 -30.06
CA ILE A 100 4.50 41.94 -28.85
C ILE A 100 5.97 41.72 -29.21
N ASN A 101 6.81 42.70 -28.92
CA ASN A 101 8.24 42.54 -29.05
C ASN A 101 8.90 42.38 -27.68
N LEU A 102 9.52 41.22 -27.45
CA LEU A 102 10.27 40.87 -26.25
C LEU A 102 11.78 40.73 -26.51
N GLU A 103 12.25 41.11 -27.71
CA GLU A 103 13.65 40.95 -28.11
C GLU A 103 14.61 41.62 -27.12
N ASN A 104 15.81 41.06 -26.96
CA ASN A 104 16.86 41.59 -26.09
C ASN A 104 16.44 41.74 -24.62
N ASN A 105 15.56 40.86 -24.13
CA ASN A 105 15.33 40.63 -22.71
C ASN A 105 16.12 39.40 -22.23
N PRO A 106 16.58 39.36 -20.96
CA PRO A 106 17.27 38.22 -20.37
C PRO A 106 16.29 37.07 -20.03
N LEU A 107 15.54 36.59 -21.03
CA LEU A 107 14.52 35.56 -20.87
C LEU A 107 15.15 34.25 -20.34
N GLN A 108 14.49 33.58 -19.42
CA GLN A 108 14.97 32.33 -18.82
C GLN A 108 14.14 31.12 -19.28
N CYS A 109 14.84 30.13 -19.84
CA CYS A 109 14.31 28.84 -20.26
C CYS A 109 14.71 27.77 -19.24
N THR A 110 14.18 27.88 -18.03
CA THR A 110 14.45 26.97 -16.90
C THR A 110 13.17 26.26 -16.44
N CYS A 111 13.31 25.24 -15.59
CA CYS A 111 12.15 24.54 -15.03
C CYS A 111 11.20 25.45 -14.25
N ASP A 112 11.73 26.51 -13.61
CA ASP A 112 10.93 27.49 -12.87
C ASP A 112 9.98 28.28 -13.80
N TYR A 113 10.40 28.50 -15.04
CA TYR A 113 9.68 29.29 -16.04
C TYR A 113 9.13 28.46 -17.20
N ILE A 114 9.03 27.13 -17.06
CA ILE A 114 8.49 26.24 -18.11
C ILE A 114 7.08 26.66 -18.57
N LYS A 115 6.25 27.19 -17.67
CA LYS A 115 4.91 27.68 -18.01
C LYS A 115 4.98 28.90 -18.93
N PHE A 116 5.98 29.76 -18.78
CA PHE A 116 6.22 30.90 -19.66
C PHE A 116 6.67 30.43 -21.05
N VAL A 117 7.61 29.48 -21.12
CA VAL A 117 8.04 28.89 -22.40
C VAL A 117 6.86 28.23 -23.13
N LYS A 118 6.02 27.48 -22.41
CA LYS A 118 4.77 26.92 -22.95
C LYS A 118 3.82 28.00 -23.48
N TRP A 119 3.72 29.12 -22.77
CA TRP A 119 2.90 30.24 -23.21
C TRP A 119 3.45 30.87 -24.49
N MET A 120 4.78 30.99 -24.64
CA MET A 120 5.40 31.45 -25.89
C MET A 120 5.02 30.56 -27.07
N VAL A 121 5.05 29.22 -26.91
CA VAL A 121 4.57 28.28 -27.95
C VAL A 121 3.12 28.59 -28.33
N SER A 122 2.24 28.79 -27.35
CA SER A 122 0.82 29.08 -27.63
C SER A 122 0.57 30.46 -28.24
N THR A 123 1.51 31.40 -28.10
CA THR A 123 1.35 32.82 -28.46
C THR A 123 2.32 33.24 -29.57
N GLU A 124 3.02 32.29 -30.18
CA GLU A 124 4.09 32.52 -31.16
C GLU A 124 3.71 33.48 -32.28
N ARG A 125 2.49 33.40 -32.82
CA ARG A 125 1.99 34.29 -33.89
C ARG A 125 1.91 35.77 -33.50
N HIS A 126 1.80 36.06 -32.20
CA HIS A 126 1.73 37.43 -31.68
C HIS A 126 3.11 37.91 -31.20
N LEU A 127 4.16 37.09 -31.28
CA LEU A 127 5.52 37.48 -30.92
C LEU A 127 6.26 37.98 -32.16
N GLU A 128 6.66 39.25 -32.14
CA GLU A 128 7.42 39.86 -33.22
C GLU A 128 8.84 39.28 -33.25
N ASN A 129 9.27 38.78 -34.41
CA ASN A 129 10.62 38.26 -34.67
C ASN A 129 11.11 37.25 -33.62
N VAL A 130 10.25 36.31 -33.19
CA VAL A 130 10.54 35.32 -32.15
C VAL A 130 11.85 34.54 -32.37
N HIS A 131 12.23 34.34 -33.63
CA HIS A 131 13.47 33.65 -34.03
C HIS A 131 14.76 34.40 -33.65
N LEU A 132 14.66 35.68 -33.27
CA LEU A 132 15.78 36.49 -32.76
C LEU A 132 15.86 36.48 -31.23
N TYR A 133 14.89 35.88 -30.54
CA TYR A 133 14.88 35.91 -29.08
C TYR A 133 15.99 35.00 -28.55
N GLU A 134 16.67 35.45 -27.51
CA GLU A 134 17.61 34.64 -26.76
C GLU A 134 17.00 34.24 -25.43
N CYS A 135 17.22 33.00 -25.00
CA CYS A 135 16.96 32.63 -23.62
C CYS A 135 18.13 31.91 -22.96
N GLU A 136 18.22 32.09 -21.64
CA GLU A 136 19.25 31.53 -20.79
C GLU A 136 18.73 30.27 -20.07
N THR A 137 19.52 29.20 -20.13
CA THR A 137 19.23 27.93 -19.45
C THR A 137 19.76 27.95 -18.01
N SER A 138 19.37 26.96 -17.18
CA SER A 138 19.82 26.86 -15.79
C SER A 138 21.34 26.71 -15.61
N ARG A 139 22.06 26.42 -16.71
CA ARG A 139 23.53 26.34 -16.75
C ARG A 139 24.20 27.64 -17.20
N GLY A 140 23.45 28.73 -17.34
CA GLY A 140 23.93 30.03 -17.82
C GLY A 140 24.23 30.08 -19.33
N LYS A 141 23.91 29.01 -20.08
CA LYS A 141 24.09 28.98 -21.53
C LYS A 141 22.94 29.72 -22.20
N LYS A 142 23.27 30.74 -22.99
CA LYS A 142 22.34 31.44 -23.88
C LYS A 142 22.13 30.65 -25.17
N GLN A 143 20.88 30.59 -25.63
CA GLN A 143 20.51 29.98 -26.90
C GLN A 143 19.45 30.84 -27.61
N ILE A 144 19.53 30.88 -28.94
CA ILE A 144 18.54 31.56 -29.78
C ILE A 144 17.31 30.64 -29.94
N LEU A 145 16.12 31.21 -29.83
CA LEU A 145 14.84 30.53 -29.99
C LEU A 145 14.48 30.33 -31.47
N VAL A 146 15.27 29.51 -32.18
CA VAL A 146 14.97 29.13 -33.59
C VAL A 146 13.63 28.41 -33.69
N SER A 147 13.30 27.58 -32.68
CA SER A 147 12.03 26.87 -32.55
C SER A 147 11.64 26.85 -31.07
N VAL A 148 10.58 27.60 -30.73
CA VAL A 148 10.08 27.67 -29.34
C VAL A 148 9.57 26.30 -28.88
N MET A 149 9.00 25.53 -29.80
CA MET A 149 8.45 24.21 -29.53
C MET A 149 9.55 23.21 -29.15
N ASP A 150 10.68 23.19 -29.86
CA ASP A 150 11.78 22.27 -29.54
C ASP A 150 12.41 22.58 -28.18
N VAL A 151 12.53 23.88 -27.86
CA VAL A 151 12.98 24.33 -26.54
C VAL A 151 12.01 23.87 -25.45
N TYR A 152 10.69 24.01 -25.66
CA TYR A 152 9.68 23.54 -24.71
C TYR A 152 9.75 22.02 -24.49
N LEU A 153 9.81 21.22 -25.57
CA LEU A 153 9.88 19.76 -25.48
C LEU A 153 11.15 19.28 -24.77
N GLY A 154 12.30 19.92 -25.07
CA GLY A 154 13.55 19.64 -24.38
C GLY A 154 13.48 19.96 -22.88
N LEU A 155 12.87 21.09 -22.53
CA LEU A 155 12.69 21.53 -21.15
C LEU A 155 11.70 20.64 -20.39
N GLU A 156 10.56 20.28 -20.99
CA GLU A 156 9.56 19.37 -20.42
C GLU A 156 10.16 18.01 -20.08
N LYS A 157 11.00 17.48 -20.97
CA LYS A 157 11.74 16.24 -20.73
C LYS A 157 12.79 16.37 -19.63
N ALA A 158 13.49 17.50 -19.55
CA ALA A 158 14.55 17.73 -18.56
C ALA A 158 14.01 18.00 -17.15
N CYS A 159 12.83 18.60 -17.04
CA CYS A 159 12.23 19.00 -15.76
C CYS A 159 11.31 17.93 -15.15
N TYR A 160 11.04 16.84 -15.86
CA TYR A 160 10.23 15.74 -15.34
C TYR A 160 11.02 14.92 -14.31
N SER A 161 10.61 14.97 -13.04
CA SER A 161 11.19 14.13 -11.98
C SER A 161 10.44 12.81 -11.83
N TYR A 162 11.18 11.71 -11.72
CA TYR A 162 10.65 10.37 -11.45
C TYR A 162 10.47 10.09 -9.94
N ASP A 163 10.77 11.04 -9.05
CA ASP A 163 10.81 10.80 -7.60
C ASP A 163 9.46 10.31 -7.06
N LEU A 164 8.36 10.97 -7.44
CA LEU A 164 7.01 10.60 -7.00
C LEU A 164 6.59 9.21 -7.52
N LEU A 165 6.94 8.90 -8.77
CA LEU A 165 6.67 7.60 -9.37
C LEU A 165 7.50 6.49 -8.70
N ALA A 166 8.78 6.76 -8.41
CA ALA A 166 9.65 5.81 -7.73
C ALA A 166 9.17 5.51 -6.30
N VAL A 167 8.74 6.53 -5.54
CA VAL A 167 8.12 6.35 -4.22
C VAL A 167 6.82 5.55 -4.32
N GLY A 168 5.98 5.83 -5.32
CA GLY A 168 4.73 5.09 -5.54
C GLY A 168 4.96 3.60 -5.84
N ILE A 169 5.89 3.30 -6.74
CA ILE A 169 6.21 1.91 -7.15
C ILE A 169 6.83 1.14 -5.98
N SER A 170 7.78 1.74 -5.25
CA SER A 170 8.40 1.10 -4.09
C SER A 170 7.40 0.80 -2.96
N GLY A 171 6.45 1.70 -2.71
CA GLY A 171 5.36 1.48 -1.76
C GLY A 171 4.44 0.32 -2.15
N ALA A 172 4.07 0.21 -3.42
CA ALA A 172 3.21 -0.88 -3.91
C ALA A 172 3.87 -2.26 -3.77
N ILE A 173 5.18 -2.34 -4.06
CA ILE A 173 5.96 -3.58 -3.91
C ILE A 173 5.99 -4.02 -2.43
N LEU A 174 6.20 -3.09 -1.49
CA LEU A 174 6.20 -3.39 -0.06
C LEU A 174 4.86 -3.98 0.40
N ILE A 175 3.75 -3.36 -0.01
CA ILE A 175 2.40 -3.82 0.34
C ILE A 175 2.15 -5.23 -0.20
N PHE A 176 2.54 -5.49 -1.45
CA PHE A 176 2.41 -6.82 -2.05
C PHE A 176 3.20 -7.89 -1.28
N ILE A 177 4.44 -7.58 -0.90
CA ILE A 177 5.28 -8.47 -0.10
C ILE A 177 4.62 -8.74 1.27
N CYS A 178 4.08 -7.71 1.94
CA CYS A 178 3.39 -7.89 3.22
C CYS A 178 2.15 -8.80 3.10
N ILE A 179 1.35 -8.63 2.05
CA ILE A 179 0.18 -9.49 1.80
C ILE A 179 0.62 -10.93 1.53
N LEU A 180 1.65 -11.11 0.72
CA LEU A 180 2.19 -12.44 0.40
C LEU A 180 2.75 -13.14 1.65
N CYS A 181 3.58 -12.44 2.43
CA CYS A 181 4.10 -12.95 3.70
C CYS A 181 2.99 -13.27 4.70
N GLY A 182 2.01 -12.37 4.86
CA GLY A 182 0.84 -12.59 5.72
C GLY A 182 0.02 -13.82 5.28
N GLY A 183 -0.20 -13.97 3.97
CA GLY A 183 -0.85 -15.12 3.37
C GLY A 183 -0.10 -16.42 3.63
N LEU A 184 1.23 -16.44 3.48
CA LEU A 184 2.07 -17.60 3.80
C LEU A 184 2.01 -17.95 5.30
N VAL A 185 2.14 -16.97 6.18
CA VAL A 185 2.04 -17.17 7.63
C VAL A 185 0.68 -17.74 8.01
N TYR A 186 -0.41 -17.21 7.43
CA TYR A 186 -1.75 -17.73 7.66
C TYR A 186 -1.93 -19.15 7.12
N ARG A 187 -1.47 -19.42 5.89
CA ARG A 187 -1.54 -20.73 5.22
C ARG A 187 -0.82 -21.82 6.02
N TYR A 188 0.30 -21.48 6.67
CA TYR A 188 1.13 -22.41 7.43
C TYR A 188 1.02 -22.24 8.96
N ARG A 189 0.01 -21.50 9.46
CA ARG A 189 -0.10 -21.16 10.89
C ARG A 189 -0.07 -22.36 11.83
N TRP A 190 -0.72 -23.47 11.47
CA TRP A 190 -0.75 -24.69 12.27
C TRP A 190 0.60 -25.39 12.32
N LYS A 191 1.30 -25.44 11.19
CA LYS A 191 2.67 -25.95 11.09
C LYS A 191 3.62 -25.11 11.96
N ILE A 192 3.56 -23.79 11.83
CA ILE A 192 4.42 -22.87 12.59
C ILE A 192 4.19 -23.05 14.11
N ARG A 193 2.94 -23.10 14.56
CA ARG A 193 2.60 -23.32 15.97
C ARG A 193 3.12 -24.66 16.48
N TYR A 194 2.85 -25.74 15.75
CA TYR A 194 3.33 -27.07 16.11
C TYR A 194 4.87 -27.09 16.27
N PHE A 195 5.61 -26.59 15.29
CA PHE A 195 7.08 -26.51 15.37
C PHE A 195 7.57 -25.64 16.53
N TYR A 196 6.92 -24.50 16.79
CA TYR A 196 7.28 -23.63 17.93
C TYR A 196 7.17 -24.37 19.27
N HIS A 197 6.05 -25.05 19.51
CA HIS A 197 5.84 -25.78 20.76
C HIS A 197 6.75 -27.01 20.87
N MET A 198 6.96 -27.77 19.79
CA MET A 198 7.87 -28.91 19.75
C MET A 198 9.31 -28.50 20.11
N VAL A 199 9.81 -27.40 19.53
CA VAL A 199 11.15 -26.85 19.85
C VAL A 199 11.23 -26.41 21.32
N LYS A 200 10.19 -25.75 21.85
CA LYS A 200 10.11 -25.34 23.25
C LYS A 200 10.21 -26.54 24.21
N ILE A 201 9.52 -27.64 23.92
CA ILE A 201 9.56 -28.87 24.73
C ILE A 201 10.96 -29.51 24.69
N ARG A 202 11.58 -29.61 23.50
CA ARG A 202 12.95 -30.13 23.37
C ARG A 202 13.99 -29.27 24.12
N HIS A 203 13.83 -27.95 24.11
CA HIS A 203 14.68 -27.06 24.91
C HIS A 203 14.50 -27.25 26.41
N TYR A 204 13.28 -27.49 26.89
CA TYR A 204 13.00 -27.73 28.31
C TYR A 204 13.55 -29.08 28.80
N LYS A 205 13.42 -30.15 27.99
CA LYS A 205 13.99 -31.49 28.28
C LYS A 205 15.53 -31.52 28.26
N ARG A 206 16.21 -30.53 27.66
CA ARG A 206 17.68 -30.41 27.62
C ARG A 206 18.32 -29.83 28.90
N ARG A 207 17.56 -29.57 29.97
CA ARG A 207 18.17 -29.36 31.30
C ARG A 207 18.67 -30.71 31.82
N PRO A 208 19.97 -30.87 32.13
CA PRO A 208 20.52 -32.17 32.47
C PRO A 208 20.08 -32.53 33.88
N ASN A 209 19.16 -33.49 34.02
CA ASN A 209 19.20 -34.47 35.10
C ASN A 209 18.24 -35.64 34.81
N MET A 210 18.85 -36.83 34.76
CA MET A 210 18.29 -38.14 35.09
C MET A 210 17.06 -38.63 34.30
N TRP A 211 17.27 -39.25 33.13
CA TRP A 211 17.52 -40.68 32.94
C TRP A 211 17.74 -40.95 31.45
N ASP A 212 18.75 -41.76 31.21
CA ASP A 212 19.17 -42.34 29.95
C ASP A 212 18.38 -43.66 29.81
N ASP A 213 17.43 -43.73 28.89
CA ASP A 213 17.06 -44.99 28.22
C ASP A 213 16.45 -44.63 26.86
N ASP A 214 17.13 -45.05 25.79
CA ASP A 214 16.67 -45.05 24.40
C ASP A 214 15.55 -46.10 24.20
N ARG A 215 14.57 -46.09 25.09
CA ARG A 215 13.27 -46.75 24.91
C ARG A 215 12.22 -45.66 24.84
N GLU A 216 11.46 -45.67 23.74
CA GLU A 216 10.19 -44.94 23.63
C GLU A 216 9.17 -45.52 24.62
N ASP A 217 9.40 -45.35 25.92
CA ASP A 217 8.39 -45.66 26.93
C ASP A 217 7.37 -44.52 26.92
N TYR A 218 6.43 -44.63 25.98
CA TYR A 218 5.19 -43.85 26.02
C TYR A 218 4.56 -44.02 27.41
N MET A 219 4.26 -42.90 28.08
CA MET A 219 3.63 -42.90 29.41
C MET A 219 2.17 -43.37 29.37
N TYR A 220 1.57 -43.33 28.18
CA TYR A 220 0.18 -43.70 27.97
C TYR A 220 0.05 -44.47 26.65
N ASP A 221 -0.93 -45.37 26.59
CA ASP A 221 -1.30 -46.02 25.33
C ASP A 221 -2.02 -45.03 24.42
N VAL A 222 -2.97 -44.28 24.98
CA VAL A 222 -3.87 -43.47 24.17
C VAL A 222 -4.14 -42.12 24.82
N PHE A 223 -3.94 -41.04 24.07
CA PHE A 223 -4.48 -39.73 24.38
C PHE A 223 -5.91 -39.62 23.85
N VAL A 224 -6.85 -39.24 24.70
CA VAL A 224 -8.26 -39.05 24.29
C VAL A 224 -8.61 -37.56 24.31
N ALA A 225 -8.90 -37.02 23.12
CA ALA A 225 -9.40 -35.67 22.94
C ALA A 225 -10.93 -35.71 22.79
N TYR A 226 -11.64 -34.91 23.59
CA TYR A 226 -13.10 -34.88 23.63
C TYR A 226 -13.58 -33.49 24.07
N ALA A 227 -14.84 -33.15 23.76
CA ALA A 227 -15.43 -31.92 24.26
C ALA A 227 -15.80 -32.04 25.73
N ASP A 228 -15.67 -30.96 26.51
CA ASP A 228 -16.04 -30.96 27.92
C ASP A 228 -17.49 -31.42 28.17
N ASP A 229 -18.40 -31.13 27.24
CA ASP A 229 -19.80 -31.55 27.30
C ASP A 229 -19.99 -33.06 27.10
N ASP A 230 -19.06 -33.74 26.44
CA ASP A 230 -19.09 -35.19 26.19
C ASP A 230 -18.39 -35.99 27.31
N ARG A 231 -17.99 -35.31 28.39
CA ARG A 231 -17.26 -35.88 29.52
C ARG A 231 -17.97 -37.07 30.15
N ILE A 232 -19.30 -37.06 30.21
CA ILE A 232 -20.07 -38.14 30.82
C ILE A 232 -19.76 -39.45 30.11
N PHE A 233 -19.93 -39.50 28.79
CA PHE A 233 -19.64 -40.68 27.97
C PHE A 233 -18.19 -41.15 28.14
N VAL A 234 -17.23 -40.22 28.12
CA VAL A 234 -15.81 -40.56 28.21
C VAL A 234 -15.46 -41.16 29.58
N HIS A 235 -15.95 -40.58 30.67
CA HIS A 235 -15.59 -41.02 32.02
C HIS A 235 -16.38 -42.24 32.51
N THR A 236 -17.61 -42.44 32.02
CA THR A 236 -18.43 -43.59 32.44
C THR A 236 -18.20 -44.80 31.56
N THR A 237 -18.21 -44.61 30.25
CA THR A 237 -18.26 -45.71 29.29
C THR A 237 -16.88 -46.00 28.73
N LEU A 238 -16.23 -44.99 28.13
CA LEU A 238 -14.95 -45.19 27.46
C LEU A 238 -13.83 -45.59 28.44
N LEU A 239 -13.77 -44.98 29.63
CA LEU A 239 -12.82 -45.38 30.67
C LEU A 239 -13.07 -46.81 31.17
N GLN A 240 -14.33 -47.21 31.34
CA GLN A 240 -14.68 -48.55 31.83
C GLN A 240 -14.19 -49.62 30.85
N GLU A 241 -14.51 -49.47 29.57
CA GLU A 241 -14.18 -50.45 28.52
C GLU A 241 -12.68 -50.48 28.21
N LEU A 242 -12.04 -49.31 28.03
CA LEU A 242 -10.65 -49.25 27.61
C LEU A 242 -9.65 -49.41 28.77
N GLU A 243 -9.85 -48.72 29.90
CA GLU A 243 -8.87 -48.72 30.99
C GLU A 243 -9.05 -49.92 31.93
N LYS A 244 -10.30 -50.28 32.29
CA LYS A 244 -10.53 -51.40 33.23
C LYS A 244 -10.65 -52.75 32.56
N GLU A 245 -11.37 -52.85 31.45
CA GLU A 245 -11.64 -54.14 30.80
C GLU A 245 -10.53 -54.52 29.80
N ALA A 246 -10.07 -53.56 28.99
CA ALA A 246 -8.99 -53.79 28.03
C ALA A 246 -7.58 -53.48 28.57
N GLY A 247 -7.43 -52.87 29.75
CA GLY A 247 -6.14 -52.57 30.36
C GLY A 247 -5.27 -51.58 29.56
N ILE A 248 -5.90 -50.63 28.85
CA ILE A 248 -5.24 -49.59 28.04
C ILE A 248 -5.09 -48.32 28.90
N GLU A 249 -3.87 -47.81 29.05
CA GLU A 249 -3.61 -46.60 29.84
C GLU A 249 -3.99 -45.33 29.07
N LEU A 250 -4.96 -44.59 29.61
CA LEU A 250 -5.52 -43.40 28.96
C LEU A 250 -4.94 -42.09 29.52
N CYS A 251 -4.58 -41.17 28.63
CA CYS A 251 -4.28 -39.78 28.95
C CYS A 251 -5.52 -38.91 28.69
N LEU A 252 -6.07 -38.30 29.75
CA LEU A 252 -7.23 -37.41 29.66
C LEU A 252 -6.86 -35.99 30.09
N HIS A 253 -7.29 -34.98 29.33
CA HIS A 253 -6.96 -33.58 29.61
C HIS A 253 -7.39 -33.11 31.02
N CYS A 254 -8.59 -33.48 31.48
CA CYS A 254 -9.08 -33.12 32.83
C CYS A 254 -8.35 -33.82 33.99
N ARG A 255 -7.64 -34.92 33.74
CA ARG A 255 -7.01 -35.76 34.78
C ARG A 255 -5.49 -35.57 34.82
N ASN A 256 -4.87 -35.48 33.66
CA ASN A 256 -3.42 -35.63 33.49
C ASN A 256 -2.69 -34.32 33.16
N PHE A 257 -3.40 -33.21 32.91
CA PHE A 257 -2.75 -31.93 32.62
C PHE A 257 -2.16 -31.32 33.90
N LEU A 258 -0.87 -30.97 33.82
CA LEU A 258 -0.17 -30.32 34.92
C LEU A 258 -0.64 -28.87 35.06
N PRO A 259 -1.15 -28.46 36.24
CA PRO A 259 -1.50 -27.08 36.49
C PRO A 259 -0.25 -26.19 36.46
N GLY A 260 -0.35 -25.02 35.82
CA GLY A 260 0.75 -24.06 35.66
C GLY A 260 1.46 -24.10 34.31
N ASN A 261 1.21 -25.11 33.47
CA ASN A 261 1.65 -25.14 32.07
C ASN A 261 0.60 -24.54 31.13
N ASP A 262 1.08 -24.00 30.01
CA ASP A 262 0.24 -23.57 28.90
C ASP A 262 -0.53 -24.76 28.29
N ILE A 263 -1.84 -24.59 28.05
CA ILE A 263 -2.75 -25.66 27.61
C ILE A 263 -2.26 -26.28 26.29
N ALA A 264 -1.81 -25.47 25.34
CA ALA A 264 -1.25 -25.97 24.08
C ALA A 264 0.00 -26.84 24.30
N THR A 265 0.84 -26.49 25.29
CA THR A 265 2.02 -27.27 25.66
C THR A 265 1.61 -28.61 26.32
N ASN A 266 0.59 -28.61 27.16
CA ASN A 266 0.04 -29.84 27.77
C ASN A 266 -0.55 -30.78 26.72
N ILE A 267 -1.32 -30.25 25.76
CA ILE A 267 -1.88 -31.02 24.63
C ILE A 267 -0.77 -31.71 23.83
N ILE A 268 0.23 -30.94 23.40
CA ILE A 268 1.32 -31.48 22.57
C ILE A 268 2.14 -32.51 23.37
N SER A 269 2.35 -32.27 24.65
CA SER A 269 3.05 -33.23 25.53
C SER A 269 2.24 -34.51 25.74
N ALA A 270 0.92 -34.41 25.88
CA ALA A 270 0.02 -35.57 25.98
C ALA A 270 0.03 -36.41 24.69
N ILE A 271 0.02 -35.76 23.53
CA ILE A 271 0.13 -36.44 22.23
C ILE A 271 1.48 -37.16 22.10
N HIS A 272 2.60 -36.49 22.38
CA HIS A 272 3.94 -37.11 22.27
C HIS A 272 4.15 -38.27 23.25
N ASN A 273 3.63 -38.14 24.48
CA ASN A 273 3.78 -39.17 25.51
C ASN A 273 2.76 -40.32 25.36
N SER A 274 1.92 -40.31 24.32
CA SER A 274 0.95 -41.36 24.05
C SER A 274 1.29 -42.12 22.76
N ARG A 275 1.06 -43.44 22.73
CA ARG A 275 1.25 -44.25 21.51
C ARG A 275 0.29 -43.82 20.41
N LYS A 276 -0.99 -43.65 20.73
CA LYS A 276 -2.04 -43.25 19.79
C LYS A 276 -2.85 -42.06 20.33
N THR A 277 -3.58 -41.38 19.45
CA THR A 277 -4.53 -40.32 19.78
C THR A 277 -5.90 -40.69 19.24
N VAL A 278 -6.89 -40.73 20.12
CA VAL A 278 -8.31 -40.91 19.79
C VAL A 278 -9.03 -39.59 19.95
N ILE A 279 -9.81 -39.22 18.94
CA ILE A 279 -10.64 -38.02 18.99
C ILE A 279 -12.10 -38.43 18.96
N ILE A 280 -12.83 -38.03 20.00
CA ILE A 280 -14.28 -38.22 20.09
C ILE A 280 -14.96 -37.08 19.33
N MET A 281 -15.49 -37.41 18.17
CA MET A 281 -16.10 -36.48 17.22
C MET A 281 -17.58 -36.31 17.51
N SER A 282 -17.95 -35.08 17.88
CA SER A 282 -19.31 -34.59 18.12
C SER A 282 -19.46 -33.14 17.64
N HIS A 283 -20.68 -32.63 17.52
CA HIS A 283 -21.00 -31.23 17.30
C HIS A 283 -20.40 -30.35 18.40
N ASN A 284 -20.38 -30.81 19.65
CA ASN A 284 -19.73 -30.11 20.76
C ASN A 284 -18.23 -29.97 20.50
N PHE A 285 -17.59 -31.04 20.02
CA PHE A 285 -16.17 -31.03 19.67
C PHE A 285 -15.86 -30.11 18.49
N LEU A 286 -16.66 -30.17 17.42
CA LEU A 286 -16.48 -29.33 16.22
C LEU A 286 -16.64 -27.83 16.52
N ASN A 287 -17.54 -27.48 17.45
CA ASN A 287 -17.77 -26.10 17.87
C ASN A 287 -16.78 -25.63 18.95
N SER A 288 -16.05 -26.53 19.60
CA SER A 288 -15.06 -26.20 20.62
C SER A 288 -13.74 -25.73 19.99
N TYR A 289 -13.28 -24.55 20.42
CA TYR A 289 -11.97 -24.04 20.05
C TYR A 289 -10.85 -25.02 20.41
N TRP A 290 -10.89 -25.57 21.63
CA TRP A 290 -9.87 -26.48 22.14
C TRP A 290 -9.93 -27.84 21.45
N GLY A 291 -11.13 -28.38 21.20
CA GLY A 291 -11.26 -29.63 20.44
C GLY A 291 -10.65 -29.53 19.04
N MET A 292 -11.00 -28.47 18.31
CA MET A 292 -10.41 -28.24 16.99
C MET A 292 -8.90 -27.95 17.04
N TYR A 293 -8.40 -27.34 18.12
CA TYR A 293 -6.97 -27.15 18.33
C TYR A 293 -6.23 -28.48 18.54
N GLU A 294 -6.76 -29.36 19.41
CA GLU A 294 -6.24 -30.70 19.67
C GLU A 294 -6.19 -31.54 18.39
N PHE A 295 -7.29 -31.54 17.61
CA PHE A 295 -7.33 -32.19 16.30
C PHE A 295 -6.21 -31.69 15.37
N ASN A 296 -6.04 -30.37 15.25
CA ASN A 296 -5.01 -29.80 14.38
C ASN A 296 -3.60 -30.14 14.85
N MET A 297 -3.34 -30.24 16.16
CA MET A 297 -2.04 -30.66 16.69
C MET A 297 -1.77 -32.14 16.43
N ALA A 298 -2.75 -33.01 16.70
CA ALA A 298 -2.64 -34.44 16.46
C ALA A 298 -2.44 -34.76 14.96
N LYS A 299 -3.11 -34.01 14.06
CA LYS A 299 -2.88 -34.10 12.62
C LYS A 299 -1.47 -33.67 12.22
N MET A 300 -0.88 -32.66 12.85
CA MET A 300 0.50 -32.26 12.56
C MET A 300 1.49 -33.33 13.04
N GLU A 301 1.29 -33.91 14.22
CA GLU A 301 2.10 -35.01 14.75
C GLU A 301 2.15 -36.20 13.79
N SER A 302 0.99 -36.64 13.30
CA SER A 302 0.89 -37.79 12.41
C SER A 302 1.62 -37.57 11.08
N ILE A 303 1.59 -36.35 10.55
CA ILE A 303 2.25 -35.98 9.29
C ILE A 303 3.78 -35.85 9.46
N TYR A 304 4.24 -35.23 10.54
CA TYR A 304 5.64 -34.77 10.64
C TYR A 304 6.56 -35.68 11.43
N GLU A 305 6.08 -36.36 12.47
CA GLU A 305 6.96 -37.12 13.36
C GLU A 305 6.86 -38.63 13.11
N ARG A 306 5.66 -39.17 12.85
CA ARG A 306 5.46 -40.64 12.76
C ARG A 306 5.14 -41.19 11.37
N ARG A 307 5.28 -40.36 10.32
CA ARG A 307 5.26 -40.51 8.84
C ARG A 307 4.54 -41.69 8.13
N HIS A 308 4.27 -42.83 8.75
CA HIS A 308 3.58 -44.00 8.19
C HIS A 308 2.73 -44.79 9.22
N GLU A 309 2.77 -44.44 10.51
CA GLU A 309 1.90 -45.07 11.51
C GLU A 309 0.58 -44.33 11.64
N ASN A 310 -0.53 -45.07 11.56
CA ASN A 310 -1.84 -44.54 11.93
C ASN A 310 -1.84 -44.30 13.44
N ILE A 311 -1.57 -43.05 13.82
CA ILE A 311 -1.57 -42.62 15.21
C ILE A 311 -2.84 -41.88 15.60
N LEU A 312 -3.66 -41.49 14.62
CA LEU A 312 -4.86 -40.69 14.83
C LEU A 312 -6.09 -41.49 14.43
N TYR A 313 -7.00 -41.69 15.38
CA TYR A 313 -8.28 -42.36 15.18
C TYR A 313 -9.44 -41.42 15.50
N LEU A 314 -10.39 -41.32 14.58
CA LEU A 314 -11.60 -40.52 14.77
C LEU A 314 -12.76 -41.44 15.18
N VAL A 315 -13.34 -41.21 16.35
CA VAL A 315 -14.53 -41.93 16.82
C VAL A 315 -15.73 -41.01 16.70
N PHE A 316 -16.63 -41.28 15.75
CA PHE A 316 -17.87 -40.53 15.58
C PHE A 316 -18.88 -40.96 16.64
N TYR A 317 -19.01 -40.17 17.70
CA TYR A 317 -19.91 -40.46 18.82
C TYR A 317 -21.39 -40.26 18.44
N GLU A 318 -21.66 -39.41 17.46
CA GLU A 318 -23.00 -39.17 16.94
C GLU A 318 -23.02 -39.16 15.40
N GLN A 319 -24.19 -39.42 14.82
CA GLN A 319 -24.35 -39.38 13.37
C GLN A 319 -24.27 -37.93 12.86
N MET A 320 -23.21 -37.64 12.11
CA MET A 320 -22.98 -36.33 11.49
C MET A 320 -23.05 -36.43 9.97
N ARG A 321 -23.69 -35.43 9.34
CA ARG A 321 -23.72 -35.37 7.88
C ARG A 321 -22.38 -34.83 7.39
N SER A 322 -21.88 -35.38 6.29
CA SER A 322 -20.60 -34.95 5.70
C SER A 322 -20.54 -33.46 5.32
N ARG A 323 -21.69 -32.79 5.16
CA ARG A 323 -21.79 -31.35 4.86
C ARG A 323 -21.44 -30.46 6.05
N ASP A 324 -21.62 -30.97 7.26
CA ASP A 324 -21.41 -30.22 8.50
C ASP A 324 -19.95 -30.36 8.98
N LEU A 325 -19.16 -31.23 8.34
CA LEU A 325 -17.77 -31.49 8.68
C LEU A 325 -16.82 -30.50 7.98
N PRO A 326 -15.87 -29.92 8.73
CA PRO A 326 -14.77 -29.15 8.13
C PRO A 326 -13.96 -29.99 7.14
N ILE A 327 -13.48 -29.35 6.07
CA ILE A 327 -12.69 -30.01 4.99
C ILE A 327 -11.52 -30.83 5.54
N GLN A 328 -10.87 -30.35 6.60
CA GLN A 328 -9.71 -31.00 7.20
C GLN A 328 -10.01 -32.38 7.82
N ILE A 329 -11.26 -32.60 8.25
CA ILE A 329 -11.77 -33.85 8.80
C ILE A 329 -12.30 -34.74 7.68
N LEU A 330 -12.93 -34.16 6.65
CA LEU A 330 -13.37 -34.92 5.48
C LEU A 330 -12.21 -35.67 4.80
N GLU A 331 -11.02 -35.06 4.72
CA GLU A 331 -9.81 -35.74 4.25
C GLU A 331 -9.48 -37.01 5.06
N GLN A 332 -9.70 -37.01 6.38
CA GLN A 332 -9.43 -38.14 7.28
C GLN A 332 -10.54 -39.20 7.24
N VAL A 333 -11.78 -38.78 6.99
CA VAL A 333 -12.90 -39.70 6.76
C VAL A 333 -12.70 -40.45 5.44
N GLN A 334 -12.22 -39.76 4.40
CA GLN A 334 -11.90 -40.37 3.10
C GLN A 334 -10.76 -41.39 3.16
N SER A 335 -9.82 -41.24 4.11
CA SER A 335 -8.77 -42.25 4.36
C SER A 335 -9.26 -43.45 5.20
N GLN A 336 -10.57 -43.55 5.47
CA GLN A 336 -11.20 -44.60 6.28
C GLN A 336 -10.60 -44.76 7.68
N SER A 337 -10.06 -43.68 8.25
CA SER A 337 -9.43 -43.67 9.57
C SER A 337 -10.42 -43.27 10.66
N TYR A 338 -11.66 -43.77 10.57
CA TYR A 338 -12.72 -43.46 11.52
C TYR A 338 -13.53 -44.70 11.92
N ILE A 339 -14.11 -44.65 13.12
CA ILE A 339 -14.97 -45.68 13.70
C ILE A 339 -16.25 -44.99 14.16
N GLU A 340 -17.41 -45.52 13.80
CA GLU A 340 -18.71 -44.97 14.21
C GLU A 340 -19.19 -45.67 15.48
N TYR A 341 -19.65 -44.87 16.45
CA TYR A 341 -20.28 -45.40 17.65
C TYR A 341 -21.68 -45.94 17.30
N PRO A 342 -22.01 -47.19 17.68
CA PRO A 342 -23.25 -47.85 17.30
C PRO A 342 -24.47 -47.28 18.03
N ASN A 343 -25.64 -47.36 17.40
CA ASN A 343 -26.92 -46.93 17.99
C ASN A 343 -27.69 -48.10 18.66
N ASP A 344 -27.20 -49.33 18.52
CA ASP A 344 -27.83 -50.58 18.96
C ASP A 344 -26.94 -51.38 19.92
N GLU A 345 -27.56 -52.10 20.86
CA GLU A 345 -26.82 -52.88 21.89
C GLU A 345 -25.91 -53.96 21.30
N TYR A 346 -26.28 -54.57 20.16
CA TYR A 346 -25.46 -55.59 19.50
C TYR A 346 -24.22 -55.00 18.80
N GLY A 347 -24.30 -53.74 18.35
CA GLY A 347 -23.18 -53.03 17.74
C GLY A 347 -22.06 -52.70 18.73
N ASN A 348 -22.36 -52.61 20.03
CA ASN A 348 -21.39 -52.20 21.07
C ASN A 348 -20.18 -53.15 21.14
N GLU A 349 -20.40 -54.47 21.16
CA GLU A 349 -19.29 -55.42 21.23
C GLU A 349 -18.37 -55.35 20.00
N VAL A 350 -18.94 -55.14 18.81
CA VAL A 350 -18.17 -55.02 17.57
C VAL A 350 -17.34 -53.73 17.57
N PHE A 351 -17.95 -52.62 18.00
CA PHE A 351 -17.29 -51.33 18.12
C PHE A 351 -16.08 -51.39 19.05
N TRP A 352 -16.25 -51.91 20.27
CA TRP A 352 -15.16 -51.97 21.25
C TRP A 352 -14.03 -52.88 20.80
N ASN A 353 -14.35 -54.05 20.22
CA ASN A 353 -13.33 -54.94 19.67
C ASN A 353 -12.54 -54.29 18.52
N GLN A 354 -13.21 -53.56 17.62
CA GLN A 354 -12.54 -52.84 16.54
C GLN A 354 -11.64 -51.73 17.07
N LEU A 355 -12.15 -50.91 18.01
CA LEU A 355 -11.40 -49.82 18.61
C LEU A 355 -10.18 -50.35 19.39
N ILE A 356 -10.35 -51.35 20.26
CA ILE A 356 -9.25 -51.96 21.02
C ILE A 356 -8.18 -52.55 20.09
N THR A 357 -8.61 -53.25 19.03
CA THR A 357 -7.68 -53.83 18.04
C THR A 357 -6.88 -52.73 17.35
N ALA A 358 -7.53 -51.63 16.96
CA ALA A 358 -6.89 -50.48 16.33
C ALA A 358 -5.92 -49.74 17.26
N LEU A 359 -6.21 -49.69 18.57
CA LEU A 359 -5.35 -49.02 19.54
C LEU A 359 -4.13 -49.85 19.95
N ARG A 360 -4.21 -51.17 19.84
CA ARG A 360 -3.10 -52.10 20.14
C ARG A 360 -2.19 -52.38 18.94
N SER A 361 -2.61 -52.05 17.72
CA SER A 361 -1.80 -52.17 16.50
C SER A 361 -0.76 -51.07 16.40
#